data_AF-A0A3C0WEP5-F1
#
_entry.id   AF-A0A3C0WEP5-F1
#
_cell.length_a   1.000
_cell.length_b   1.000
_cell.length_c   1.000
_cell.angle_alpha   90.00
_cell.angle_beta   90.00
_cell.angle_gamma   90.00
#
_symmetry.space_group_name_H-M   'P 1'
#
loop_
_entity.id
_entity.type
_entity.pdbx_description
1 polymer ?
#
loop_
_entity_poly.entity_id
_entity_poly.type
_entity_poly.pdbx_seq_one_letter_code
_entity_poly.pdbx_strand_id
1 'polypeptide(L)'
;MAQLALNLKSKSIQAAIAMLAWCILLVDWAYVQVLPETVHLIVGVGEIGLGCYLIYIGSKHWDIKQIIFWCCFSIAAPMLWHGSIAVTDYFGLEMLRAFAARVGLVVVFFTGLGWVIWYTEIRSKWYDHARRSDPDAAELAPSWNPMDPLAPYYGRKSPKLNQSLTGFTGYSIIFLLLCILLSSIDGCTRFYD
;
A
#
# COMPACT_ATOMS: atom_id res chain seq x y z
N MET A 1 -31.74 -11.50 -6.01
CA MET A 1 -30.83 -10.56 -6.72
C MET A 1 -30.90 -9.14 -6.14
N ALA A 2 -32.06 -8.49 -6.05
CA ALA A 2 -32.19 -7.11 -5.54
C ALA A 2 -31.76 -6.91 -4.06
N GLN A 3 -32.13 -7.83 -3.15
CA GLN A 3 -31.72 -7.78 -1.73
C GLN A 3 -30.21 -7.97 -1.52
N LEU A 4 -29.54 -8.72 -2.40
CA LEU A 4 -28.09 -8.92 -2.34
C LEU A 4 -27.34 -7.65 -2.76
N ALA A 5 -27.82 -6.97 -3.82
CA ALA A 5 -27.28 -5.70 -4.29
C ALA A 5 -27.47 -4.57 -3.27
N LEU A 6 -28.61 -4.54 -2.58
CA LEU A 6 -28.89 -3.57 -1.50
C LEU A 6 -27.96 -3.77 -0.29
N ASN A 7 -27.73 -5.03 0.10
CA ASN A 7 -26.79 -5.36 1.18
C ASN A 7 -25.33 -5.03 0.82
N LEU A 8 -24.92 -5.26 -0.42
CA LEU A 8 -23.57 -4.90 -0.89
C LEU A 8 -23.37 -3.37 -0.90
N LYS A 9 -24.38 -2.62 -1.39
CA LYS A 9 -24.34 -1.16 -1.43
C LYS A 9 -24.32 -0.53 -0.03
N SER A 10 -25.06 -1.09 0.91
CA SER A 10 -25.06 -0.68 2.32
C SER A 10 -23.69 -0.89 2.97
N LYS A 11 -23.09 -2.07 2.78
CA LYS A 11 -21.75 -2.40 3.31
C LYS A 11 -20.66 -1.51 2.71
N SER A 12 -20.74 -1.17 1.42
CA SER A 12 -19.78 -0.26 0.79
C SER A 12 -19.89 1.17 1.32
N ILE A 13 -21.10 1.66 1.61
CA ILE A 13 -21.30 3.00 2.19
C ILE A 13 -20.74 3.05 3.61
N GLN A 14 -20.99 2.02 4.42
CA GLN A 14 -20.43 1.93 5.77
C GLN A 14 -18.89 1.90 5.76
N ALA A 15 -18.29 1.14 4.85
CA ALA A 15 -16.83 1.11 4.69
C ALA A 15 -16.27 2.48 4.25
N ALA A 16 -16.95 3.18 3.34
CA ALA A 16 -16.54 4.51 2.91
C ALA A 16 -16.61 5.54 4.04
N ILE A 17 -17.67 5.51 4.86
CA ILE A 17 -17.80 6.37 6.04
C ILE A 17 -16.71 6.06 7.06
N ALA A 18 -16.43 4.79 7.32
CA ALA A 18 -15.37 4.38 8.24
C ALA A 18 -13.98 4.83 7.74
N MET A 19 -13.69 4.71 6.45
CA MET A 19 -12.44 5.22 5.86
C MET A 19 -12.34 6.74 5.95
N LEU A 20 -13.44 7.46 5.70
CA LEU A 20 -13.43 8.92 5.78
C LEU A 20 -13.23 9.39 7.23
N ALA A 21 -13.90 8.75 8.19
CA ALA A 21 -13.70 9.00 9.62
C ALA A 21 -12.25 8.70 10.04
N TRP A 22 -11.68 7.60 9.54
CA TRP A 22 -10.27 7.25 9.77
C TRP A 22 -9.31 8.31 9.20
N CYS A 23 -9.53 8.80 7.99
CA CYS A 23 -8.73 9.88 7.41
C CYS A 23 -8.82 11.17 8.23
N ILE A 24 -10.01 11.53 8.72
CA ILE A 24 -10.20 12.72 9.58
C ILE A 24 -9.44 12.55 10.89
N LEU A 25 -9.50 11.37 11.51
CA LEU A 25 -8.77 11.05 12.75
C LEU A 25 -7.26 11.08 12.54
N LEU A 26 -6.77 10.60 11.39
CA LEU A 26 -5.37 10.71 11.00
C LEU A 26 -4.91 12.16 10.87
N VAL A 27 -5.73 13.02 10.25
CA VAL A 27 -5.43 14.45 10.11
C VAL A 27 -5.43 15.14 11.48
N ASP A 28 -6.38 14.80 12.35
CA ASP A 28 -6.39 15.32 13.70
C ASP A 28 -5.13 14.91 14.47
N TRP A 29 -4.79 13.63 14.47
CA TRP A 29 -3.60 13.12 15.15
C TRP A 29 -2.30 13.72 14.60
N ALA A 30 -2.17 13.83 13.28
CA ALA A 30 -0.95 14.31 12.64
C ALA A 30 -0.73 15.83 12.76
N TYR A 31 -1.80 16.63 12.74
CA TYR A 31 -1.68 18.10 12.57
C TYR A 31 -2.43 18.94 13.59
N VAL A 32 -3.63 18.51 14.01
CA VAL A 32 -4.58 19.41 14.69
C VAL A 32 -4.55 19.21 16.21
N GLN A 33 -4.27 17.99 16.67
CA GLN A 33 -4.19 17.58 18.08
C GLN A 33 -5.34 18.12 18.96
N VAL A 34 -6.55 18.22 18.39
CA VAL A 34 -7.71 18.77 19.12
C VAL A 34 -8.33 17.69 20.01
N LEU A 35 -8.25 16.42 19.63
CA LEU A 35 -8.81 15.34 20.43
C LEU A 35 -7.92 14.95 21.62
N PRO A 36 -8.52 14.56 22.76
CA PRO A 36 -7.77 14.05 23.91
C PRO A 36 -7.02 12.75 23.58
N GLU A 37 -5.85 12.56 24.19
CA GLU A 37 -5.01 11.36 24.02
C GLU A 37 -5.77 10.04 24.28
N THR A 38 -6.70 10.04 25.24
CA THR A 38 -7.56 8.87 25.54
C THR A 38 -8.44 8.47 24.36
N VAL A 39 -8.88 9.43 23.55
CA VAL A 39 -9.68 9.15 22.34
C VAL A 39 -8.81 8.50 21.27
N HIS A 40 -7.59 9.00 21.07
CA HIS A 40 -6.62 8.38 20.14
C HIS A 40 -6.26 6.96 20.57
N LEU A 41 -6.13 6.69 21.87
CA LEU A 41 -5.90 5.33 22.37
C LEU A 41 -7.06 4.38 22.06
N ILE A 42 -8.30 4.78 22.36
CA ILE A 42 -9.49 3.94 22.11
C ILE A 42 -9.62 3.62 20.61
N VAL A 43 -9.43 4.64 19.77
CA VAL A 43 -9.42 4.49 18.32
C VAL A 43 -8.29 3.56 17.88
N GLY A 44 -7.06 3.77 18.35
CA GLY A 44 -5.89 2.96 18.00
C GLY A 44 -6.05 1.49 18.37
N VAL A 45 -6.64 1.17 19.53
CA VAL A 45 -6.97 -0.21 19.91
C VAL A 45 -8.03 -0.80 19.00
N GLY A 46 -9.07 -0.02 18.64
CA GLY A 46 -10.09 -0.41 17.68
C GLY A 46 -9.51 -0.72 16.29
N GLU A 47 -8.57 0.10 15.83
CA GLU A 47 -7.85 -0.11 14.57
C GLU A 47 -7.00 -1.37 14.58
N ILE A 48 -6.31 -1.66 15.69
CA ILE A 48 -5.57 -2.91 15.83
C ILE A 48 -6.52 -4.10 15.71
N GLY A 49 -7.66 -4.06 16.41
CA GLY A 49 -8.69 -5.10 16.32
C GLY A 49 -9.20 -5.29 14.88
N LEU A 50 -9.50 -4.19 14.18
CA LEU A 50 -9.99 -4.21 12.81
C LEU A 50 -8.92 -4.72 11.82
N GLY A 51 -7.68 -4.28 11.96
CA GLY A 51 -6.56 -4.72 11.13
C GLY A 51 -6.30 -6.23 11.29
N CYS A 52 -6.28 -6.73 12.53
CA CYS A 52 -6.17 -8.16 12.82
C CYS A 52 -7.33 -8.95 12.21
N TYR A 53 -8.55 -8.43 12.29
CA TYR A 53 -9.73 -9.05 11.68
C TYR A 53 -9.64 -9.12 10.14
N LEU A 54 -9.16 -8.06 9.49
CA LEU A 54 -8.95 -8.04 8.03
C LEU A 54 -7.88 -9.05 7.60
N ILE A 55 -6.78 -9.17 8.34
CA ILE A 55 -5.74 -10.19 8.09
C ILE A 55 -6.32 -11.59 8.29
N TYR A 56 -7.12 -11.81 9.33
CA TYR A 56 -7.78 -13.09 9.57
C TYR A 56 -8.72 -13.48 8.42
N ILE A 57 -9.57 -12.57 7.94
CA ILE A 57 -10.43 -12.82 6.77
C ILE A 57 -9.58 -13.13 5.54
N GLY A 58 -8.55 -12.32 5.27
CA GLY A 58 -7.66 -12.51 4.14
C GLY A 58 -7.00 -13.90 4.19
N SER A 59 -6.54 -14.31 5.37
CA SER A 59 -5.88 -15.61 5.59
C SER A 59 -6.83 -16.77 5.36
N LYS A 60 -8.09 -16.65 5.78
CA LYS A 60 -9.13 -17.66 5.54
C LYS A 60 -9.44 -17.87 4.05
N HIS A 61 -9.23 -16.87 3.22
CA HIS A 61 -9.47 -16.93 1.77
C HIS A 61 -8.19 -17.10 0.94
N TRP A 62 -7.05 -17.37 1.59
CA TRP A 62 -5.74 -17.48 0.95
C TRP A 62 -5.70 -18.54 -0.16
N ASP A 63 -6.29 -19.72 0.08
CA ASP A 63 -6.23 -20.86 -0.84
C ASP A 63 -6.90 -20.61 -2.19
N ILE A 64 -7.90 -19.72 -2.25
CA ILE A 64 -8.71 -19.51 -3.45
C ILE A 64 -8.26 -18.25 -4.21
N LYS A 65 -7.87 -17.19 -3.49
CA LYS A 65 -7.49 -15.90 -4.10
C LYS A 65 -6.40 -15.20 -3.30
N GLN A 66 -5.14 -15.55 -3.58
CA GLN A 66 -3.96 -14.88 -3.03
C GLN A 66 -4.04 -13.34 -3.13
N ILE A 67 -4.60 -12.79 -4.22
CA ILE A 67 -4.79 -11.34 -4.41
C ILE A 67 -5.66 -10.72 -3.30
N ILE A 68 -6.70 -11.42 -2.83
CA ILE A 68 -7.59 -10.89 -1.79
C ILE A 68 -6.83 -10.73 -0.47
N PHE A 69 -6.01 -11.71 -0.10
CA PHE A 69 -5.16 -11.58 1.08
C PHE A 69 -4.27 -10.35 0.99
N TRP A 70 -3.55 -10.17 -0.13
CA TRP A 70 -2.61 -9.06 -0.27
C TRP A 70 -3.33 -7.71 -0.28
N CYS A 71 -4.53 -7.61 -0.87
CA CYS A 71 -5.37 -6.43 -0.73
C CYS A 71 -5.74 -6.15 0.74
N CYS A 72 -6.22 -7.17 1.46
CA CYS A 72 -6.57 -7.04 2.87
C CYS A 72 -5.36 -6.64 3.71
N PHE A 73 -4.20 -7.23 3.47
CA PHE A 73 -2.95 -6.91 4.15
C PHE A 73 -2.49 -5.48 3.89
N SER A 74 -2.56 -5.00 2.63
CA SER A 74 -2.19 -3.61 2.30
C SER A 74 -3.09 -2.57 2.95
N ILE A 75 -4.35 -2.91 3.25
CA ILE A 75 -5.27 -2.04 3.98
C ILE A 75 -5.03 -2.15 5.49
N ALA A 76 -4.84 -3.37 6.01
CA ALA A 76 -4.69 -3.63 7.43
C ALA A 76 -3.34 -3.13 8.00
N ALA A 77 -2.27 -3.20 7.21
CA ALA A 77 -0.92 -2.85 7.68
C ALA A 77 -0.80 -1.38 8.14
N PRO A 78 -1.29 -0.37 7.39
CA PRO A 78 -1.33 1.01 7.88
C PRO A 78 -2.16 1.20 9.16
N MET A 79 -3.29 0.49 9.30
CA MET A 79 -4.15 0.58 10.49
C MET A 79 -3.47 0.02 11.73
N LEU A 80 -2.83 -1.15 11.58
CA LEU A 80 -2.05 -1.77 12.66
C LEU A 80 -0.86 -0.90 13.05
N TRP A 81 -0.22 -0.27 12.05
CA TRP A 81 0.90 0.63 12.29
C TRP A 81 0.46 1.89 13.06
N HIS A 82 -0.61 2.57 12.62
CA HIS A 82 -1.15 3.75 13.28
C HIS A 82 -1.60 3.45 14.72
N GLY A 83 -2.38 2.39 14.91
CA GLY A 83 -2.80 1.96 16.24
C GLY A 83 -1.63 1.59 17.16
N SER A 84 -0.55 0.99 16.61
CA SER A 84 0.67 0.71 17.39
C SER A 84 1.34 2.00 17.87
N ILE A 85 1.43 3.02 17.02
CA ILE A 85 1.97 4.32 17.40
C ILE A 85 1.12 4.94 18.51
N ALA A 86 -0.20 5.01 18.34
CA ALA A 86 -1.11 5.58 19.34
C ALA A 86 -1.01 4.90 20.71
N VAL A 87 -0.91 3.56 20.74
CA VAL A 87 -0.71 2.81 21.98
C VAL A 87 0.64 3.14 22.62
N THR A 88 1.74 3.13 21.84
CA THR A 88 3.08 3.42 22.37
C THR A 88 3.23 4.85 22.88
N ASP A 89 2.54 5.79 22.24
CA ASP A 89 2.51 7.21 22.60
C ASP A 89 1.84 7.42 23.95
N TYR A 90 0.65 6.84 24.14
CA TYR A 90 -0.11 6.92 25.40
C TYR A 90 0.67 6.38 26.61
N PHE A 91 1.46 5.32 26.42
CA PHE A 91 2.29 4.74 27.48
C PHE A 91 3.65 5.46 27.66
N GLY A 92 3.95 6.49 26.88
CA GLY A 92 5.22 7.21 26.93
C GLY A 92 6.42 6.35 26.49
N LEU A 93 6.21 5.34 25.66
CA LEU A 93 7.23 4.40 25.22
C LEU A 93 8.00 4.95 24.00
N GLU A 94 8.74 6.03 24.22
CA GLU A 94 9.39 6.82 23.15
C GLU A 94 10.28 6.01 22.20
N MET A 95 11.09 5.11 22.76
CA MET A 95 11.96 4.25 21.98
C MET A 95 11.16 3.28 21.11
N LEU A 96 10.07 2.72 21.65
CA LEU A 96 9.22 1.77 20.95
C LEU A 96 8.40 2.49 19.86
N ARG A 97 7.92 3.71 20.13
CA ARG A 97 7.25 4.58 19.16
C ARG A 97 8.15 4.88 17.96
N ALA A 98 9.39 5.30 18.21
CA ALA A 98 10.36 5.58 17.16
C ALA A 98 10.71 4.32 16.33
N PHE A 99 10.81 3.16 16.98
CA PHE A 99 11.01 1.88 16.29
C PHE A 99 9.79 1.50 15.44
N ALA A 100 8.58 1.59 16.00
CA ALA A 100 7.33 1.31 15.31
C ALA A 100 7.14 2.20 14.07
N ALA A 101 7.45 3.50 14.17
CA ALA A 101 7.44 4.44 13.05
C ALA A 101 8.34 3.97 11.89
N ARG A 102 9.58 3.53 12.19
CA ARG A 102 10.52 3.04 11.18
C ARG A 102 10.08 1.70 10.58
N VAL A 103 9.60 0.77 11.40
CA VAL A 103 9.12 -0.53 10.93
C VAL A 103 7.92 -0.36 10.01
N GLY A 104 7.00 0.56 10.32
CA GLY A 104 5.86 0.85 9.45
C GLY A 104 6.28 1.29 8.05
N LEU A 105 7.26 2.20 7.94
CA LEU A 105 7.81 2.62 6.64
C LEU A 105 8.38 1.44 5.85
N VAL A 106 9.11 0.54 6.51
CA VAL A 106 9.66 -0.67 5.89
C VAL A 106 8.52 -1.58 5.39
N VAL A 107 7.48 -1.78 6.19
CA VAL A 107 6.31 -2.60 5.80
C VAL A 107 5.58 -1.99 4.61
N VAL A 108 5.33 -0.68 4.62
CA VAL A 108 4.67 0.02 3.51
C VAL A 108 5.50 -0.06 2.23
N PHE A 109 6.82 0.12 2.34
CA PHE A 109 7.75 -0.01 1.21
C PHE A 109 7.69 -1.39 0.56
N PHE A 110 7.87 -2.46 1.33
CA PHE A 110 7.87 -3.81 0.77
C PHE A 110 6.48 -4.24 0.26
N THR A 111 5.42 -3.80 0.91
CA THR A 111 4.05 -4.06 0.45
C THR A 111 3.79 -3.39 -0.90
N GLY A 112 4.14 -2.11 -1.03
CA GLY A 112 3.99 -1.39 -2.30
C GLY A 112 4.90 -1.94 -3.40
N LEU A 113 6.14 -2.32 -3.05
CA LEU A 113 7.05 -2.97 -3.99
C LEU A 113 6.48 -4.29 -4.51
N GLY A 114 5.89 -5.10 -3.63
CA GLY A 114 5.21 -6.34 -4.02
C GLY A 114 4.11 -6.10 -5.06
N TRP A 115 3.29 -5.06 -4.87
CA TRP A 115 2.28 -4.64 -5.85
C TRP A 115 2.88 -4.20 -7.17
N VAL A 116 3.97 -3.42 -7.16
CA VAL A 116 4.66 -2.99 -8.39
C VAL A 116 5.19 -4.20 -9.16
N ILE A 117 5.89 -5.11 -8.48
CA ILE A 117 6.43 -6.32 -9.11
C ILE A 117 5.29 -7.17 -9.69
N TRP A 118 4.25 -7.45 -8.91
CA TRP A 118 3.09 -8.22 -9.36
C TRP A 118 2.40 -7.56 -10.58
N TYR A 119 2.23 -6.23 -10.55
CA TYR A 119 1.66 -5.48 -11.66
C TYR A 119 2.52 -5.57 -12.93
N THR A 120 3.85 -5.39 -12.80
CA THR A 120 4.78 -5.54 -13.93
C THR A 120 4.74 -6.94 -14.51
N GLU A 121 4.63 -7.97 -13.66
CA GLU A 121 4.53 -9.36 -14.10
C GLU A 121 3.25 -9.60 -14.91
N ILE A 122 2.10 -9.13 -14.42
CA ILE A 122 0.81 -9.27 -15.14
C ILE A 122 0.86 -8.58 -16.50
N ARG A 123 1.41 -7.36 -16.56
CA ARG A 123 1.53 -6.63 -17.82
C ARG A 123 2.49 -7.34 -18.79
N SER A 124 3.61 -7.87 -18.30
CA SER A 124 4.54 -8.65 -19.13
C SER A 124 3.88 -9.89 -19.74
N LYS A 125 3.06 -10.62 -18.96
CA LYS A 125 2.31 -11.79 -19.42
C LYS A 125 1.29 -11.43 -20.49
N TRP A 126 0.66 -10.26 -20.38
CA TRP A 126 -0.29 -9.78 -21.38
C TRP A 126 0.37 -9.52 -22.74
N TYR A 127 1.57 -8.90 -22.75
CA TYR A 127 2.36 -8.73 -23.98
C TYR A 127 2.85 -10.06 -24.56
N ASP A 128 3.31 -10.97 -23.71
CA ASP A 128 3.73 -12.31 -24.15
C ASP A 128 2.55 -13.12 -24.72
N HIS A 129 1.34 -12.99 -24.14
CA HIS A 129 0.15 -13.62 -24.65
C HIS A 129 -0.28 -13.04 -26.00
N ALA A 130 -0.29 -11.70 -26.14
CA ALA A 130 -0.66 -11.02 -27.38
C ALA A 130 0.21 -11.47 -28.57
N ARG A 131 1.53 -11.63 -28.36
CA ARG A 131 2.48 -12.13 -29.38
C ARG A 131 2.30 -13.60 -29.72
N ARG A 132 1.80 -14.42 -28.78
CA ARG A 132 1.52 -15.85 -29.05
C ARG A 132 0.20 -16.06 -29.78
N SER A 133 -0.77 -15.18 -29.55
CA SER A 133 -2.09 -15.26 -30.18
C SER A 133 -2.12 -14.73 -31.62
N ASP A 134 -1.19 -13.85 -31.98
CA ASP A 134 -1.09 -13.23 -33.30
C ASP A 134 0.32 -13.45 -33.88
N PRO A 135 0.48 -14.33 -34.89
CA PRO A 135 1.77 -14.59 -35.55
C PRO A 135 2.36 -13.34 -36.22
N ASP A 136 1.52 -12.44 -36.74
CA ASP A 136 1.95 -11.21 -37.39
C ASP A 136 2.42 -10.19 -36.35
N ALA A 137 1.86 -10.23 -35.14
CA ALA A 137 2.34 -9.44 -34.00
C ALA A 137 3.70 -9.89 -33.45
N ALA A 138 4.14 -11.12 -33.75
CA ALA A 138 5.48 -11.59 -33.40
C ALA A 138 6.58 -10.97 -34.28
N GLU A 139 6.24 -10.49 -35.48
CA GLU A 139 7.14 -9.73 -36.36
C GLU A 139 7.16 -8.22 -36.06
N LEU A 140 6.25 -7.71 -35.24
CA LEU A 140 6.24 -6.30 -34.86
C LEU A 140 7.50 -5.94 -34.06
N ALA A 141 8.16 -4.86 -34.50
CA ALA A 141 9.35 -4.33 -33.84
C ALA A 141 9.08 -4.05 -32.35
N PRO A 142 10.06 -4.29 -31.46
CA PRO A 142 9.89 -4.09 -30.03
C PRO A 142 9.42 -2.67 -29.70
N SER A 143 8.40 -2.55 -28.86
CA SER A 143 7.86 -1.25 -28.49
C SER A 143 8.77 -0.55 -27.47
N TRP A 144 8.77 0.79 -27.46
CA TRP A 144 9.49 1.59 -26.45
C TRP A 144 8.79 1.62 -25.08
N ASN A 145 7.83 0.72 -24.84
CA ASN A 145 7.03 0.72 -23.64
C ASN A 145 7.77 0.07 -22.45
N PRO A 146 7.89 0.72 -21.27
CA PRO A 146 8.40 0.12 -20.01
C PRO A 146 7.81 -1.26 -19.67
N MET A 147 6.56 -1.48 -20.05
CA MET A 147 5.84 -2.70 -19.73
C MET A 147 6.10 -3.83 -20.75
N ASP A 148 6.75 -3.55 -21.87
CA ASP A 148 7.16 -4.56 -22.86
C ASP A 148 8.55 -5.11 -22.49
N PRO A 149 8.67 -6.42 -22.17
CA PRO A 149 9.95 -7.03 -21.84
C PRO A 149 10.98 -6.93 -22.96
N LEU A 150 10.56 -6.86 -24.23
CA LEU A 150 11.48 -6.85 -25.38
C LEU A 150 11.95 -5.44 -25.75
N ALA A 151 11.57 -4.42 -24.99
CA ALA A 151 11.92 -3.04 -25.30
C ALA A 151 13.45 -2.85 -25.45
N PRO A 152 13.92 -2.03 -26.42
CA PRO A 152 15.33 -2.00 -26.81
C PRO A 152 16.32 -1.68 -25.67
N TYR A 153 15.90 -0.88 -24.68
CA TYR A 153 16.74 -0.48 -23.55
C TYR A 153 16.91 -1.55 -22.46
N TYR A 154 16.09 -2.62 -22.44
CA TYR A 154 16.32 -3.77 -21.55
C TYR A 154 17.44 -4.69 -22.03
N GLY A 155 17.88 -4.52 -23.28
CA GLY A 155 18.91 -5.34 -23.89
C GLY A 155 18.44 -6.77 -24.19
N ARG A 156 19.34 -7.56 -24.80
CA ARG A 156 19.04 -8.94 -25.25
C ARG A 156 19.26 -10.02 -24.19
N LYS A 157 19.93 -9.69 -23.08
CA LYS A 157 20.24 -10.64 -22.00
C LYS A 157 19.25 -10.44 -20.86
N SER A 158 18.51 -11.50 -20.51
CA SER A 158 17.56 -11.55 -19.39
C SER A 158 16.60 -10.35 -19.28
N PRO A 159 15.79 -10.04 -20.32
CA PRO A 159 14.92 -8.86 -20.36
C PRO A 159 13.95 -8.73 -19.17
N LYS A 160 13.39 -9.85 -18.70
CA LYS A 160 12.45 -9.86 -17.56
C LYS A 160 13.10 -9.44 -16.24
N LEU A 161 14.36 -9.84 -16.03
CA LEU A 161 15.10 -9.45 -14.83
C LEU A 161 15.37 -7.95 -14.84
N ASN A 162 15.80 -7.41 -15.98
CA ASN A 162 16.07 -5.98 -16.14
C ASN A 162 14.78 -5.16 -15.99
N GLN A 163 13.64 -5.69 -16.45
CA GLN A 163 12.33 -5.08 -16.24
C GLN A 163 11.95 -5.00 -14.76
N SER A 164 12.07 -6.10 -14.01
CA SER A 164 11.81 -6.08 -12.57
C SER A 164 12.78 -5.18 -11.81
N LEU A 165 14.05 -5.13 -12.21
CA LEU A 165 15.06 -4.24 -11.63
C LEU A 165 14.70 -2.77 -11.87
N THR A 166 14.32 -2.39 -13.09
CA THR A 166 13.86 -1.03 -13.40
C THR A 166 12.61 -0.67 -12.62
N GLY A 167 11.65 -1.59 -12.47
CA GLY A 167 10.47 -1.40 -11.64
C GLY A 167 10.83 -1.15 -10.17
N PHE A 168 11.73 -1.96 -9.61
CA PHE A 168 12.26 -1.79 -8.25
C PHE A 168 12.97 -0.44 -8.06
N THR A 169 13.90 -0.09 -8.96
CA THR A 169 14.67 1.15 -8.87
C THR A 169 13.75 2.37 -8.99
N GLY A 170 12.85 2.38 -9.97
CA GLY A 170 11.89 3.47 -10.15
C GLY A 170 10.97 3.65 -8.94
N TYR A 171 10.43 2.55 -8.41
CA TYR A 171 9.62 2.58 -7.20
C TYR A 171 10.41 3.10 -5.99
N SER A 172 11.65 2.64 -5.81
CA SER A 172 12.49 3.06 -4.68
C SER A 172 12.79 4.56 -4.72
N ILE A 173 13.10 5.11 -5.89
CA ILE A 173 13.33 6.55 -6.07
C ILE A 173 12.06 7.33 -5.74
N ILE A 174 10.91 6.94 -6.30
CA ILE A 174 9.64 7.63 -6.05
C ILE A 174 9.26 7.57 -4.57
N PHE A 175 9.41 6.40 -3.93
CA PHE A 175 9.13 6.24 -2.52
C PHE A 175 10.01 7.13 -1.65
N LEU A 176 11.31 7.18 -1.92
CA LEU A 176 12.23 8.08 -1.21
C LEU A 176 11.87 9.56 -1.40
N LEU A 177 11.54 9.97 -2.63
CA LEU A 177 11.09 11.33 -2.93
C LEU A 177 9.80 11.67 -2.16
N LEU A 178 8.85 10.74 -2.08
CA LEU A 178 7.64 10.92 -1.29
C LEU A 178 7.93 11.04 0.21
N CYS A 179 8.82 10.21 0.76
CA CYS A 179 9.22 10.33 2.17
C CYS A 179 9.85 11.69 2.46
N ILE A 180 10.78 12.14 1.60
CA ILE A 180 11.41 13.46 1.75
C ILE A 180 10.36 14.58 1.68
N LEU A 181 9.44 14.51 0.73
CA LEU A 181 8.37 15.49 0.58
C LEU A 181 7.50 15.54 1.84
N LEU A 182 7.05 14.39 2.35
CA LEU A 182 6.21 14.32 3.55
C LEU A 182 6.95 14.80 4.81
N SER A 183 8.22 14.42 4.98
CA SER A 183 9.04 14.91 6.09
C SER A 183 9.31 16.42 6.03
N SER A 184 9.29 17.02 4.84
CA SER A 184 9.47 18.47 4.71
C SER A 184 8.28 19.29 5.22
N ILE A 185 7.07 18.68 5.28
CA ILE A 185 5.86 19.36 5.74
C ILE A 185 5.92 19.63 7.25
N ASP A 186 6.43 18.69 8.04
CA ASP A 186 6.55 18.83 9.50
C ASP A 186 7.72 19.74 9.93
N GLY A 187 8.73 19.91 9.08
CA GLY A 187 9.91 20.74 9.39
C GLY A 187 9.62 22.25 9.43
N CYS A 188 8.57 22.71 8.77
CA CYS A 188 8.26 24.14 8.62
C CYS A 188 7.52 24.76 9.81
N THR A 189 7.07 23.99 10.80
CA THR A 189 6.26 24.49 11.94
C THR A 189 7.03 24.61 13.25
N ARG A 190 8.30 24.17 13.32
CA ARG A 190 9.08 24.11 14.57
C ARG A 190 10.04 25.30 14.81
N PHE A 191 9.90 26.40 14.05
CA PHE A 191 10.79 27.58 14.13
C PHE A 191 10.17 28.85 14.73
N TYR A 192 9.05 28.75 15.46
CA TYR A 192 8.54 29.85 16.28
C TYR A 192 8.34 29.38 17.72
N ASP A 193 9.44 29.19 18.43
CA ASP A 193 9.57 29.37 19.88
C ASP A 193 11.02 29.77 20.19
#